data_AF-A0A3D1N519-F1
#
_entry.id   AF-A0A3D1N519-F1
#
_cell.length_a   1.000
_cell.length_b   1.000
_cell.length_c   1.000
_cell.angle_alpha   90.00
_cell.angle_beta   90.00
_cell.angle_gamma   90.00
#
_symmetry.space_group_name_H-M   'P 1'
#
loop_
_entity.id
_entity.type
_entity.pdbx_description
1 polymer ?
#
loop_
_entity_poly.entity_id
_entity_poly.type
_entity_poly.pdbx_seq_one_letter_code
_entity_poly.pdbx_strand_id
1 'polypeptide(L)'
;MEPMTNTETRVKIRGRQMNVAADGLSPIEISSIVGQVEERIKRIEEKTTIPDTATLATLAAFEFAAELYNLKRKSEVNSEADGKKIDELVEKLEKTMEKGLF
;
A
#
# COMPACT_ATOMS: atom_id res chain seq x y z
N MET A 1 -12.39 19.21 -16.39
CA MET A 1 -11.78 18.52 -15.24
C MET A 1 -10.83 19.52 -14.63
N GLU A 2 -11.17 20.10 -13.49
CA GLU A 2 -10.32 21.11 -12.83
C GLU A 2 -8.98 20.47 -12.41
N PRO A 3 -7.85 21.20 -12.46
CA PRO A 3 -6.61 20.68 -11.93
C PRO A 3 -6.77 20.59 -10.41
N MET A 4 -6.72 19.37 -9.87
CA MET A 4 -6.52 19.19 -8.42
C MET A 4 -5.25 19.96 -8.06
N THR A 5 -5.41 21.10 -7.39
CA THR A 5 -4.29 21.85 -6.82
C THR A 5 -3.61 20.94 -5.82
N ASN A 6 -2.49 20.34 -6.24
CA ASN A 6 -1.64 19.51 -5.41
C ASN A 6 -1.11 20.40 -4.27
N THR A 7 -1.82 20.39 -3.14
CA THR A 7 -1.61 21.34 -2.06
C THR A 7 -0.36 20.88 -1.31
N GLU A 8 0.76 21.53 -1.58
CA GLU A 8 2.02 21.23 -0.90
C GLU A 8 1.83 21.30 0.62
N THR A 9 2.14 20.21 1.31
CA THR A 9 2.11 20.11 2.76
C THR A 9 3.54 20.16 3.28
N ARG A 10 3.81 21.11 4.19
CA ARG A 10 5.11 21.21 4.85
C ARG A 10 5.23 20.14 5.93
N VAL A 11 6.21 19.27 5.82
CA VAL A 11 6.42 18.13 6.70
C VAL A 11 7.85 18.12 7.25
N LYS A 12 8.09 17.30 8.28
CA LYS A 12 9.40 17.09 8.87
C LYS A 12 9.67 15.59 8.99
N ILE A 13 10.76 15.13 8.40
CA ILE A 13 11.23 13.74 8.50
C ILE A 13 12.68 13.75 8.97
N ARG A 14 12.99 13.08 10.09
CA ARG A 14 14.33 12.97 10.69
C ARG A 14 15.05 14.32 10.81
N GLY A 15 14.32 15.34 11.25
CA GLY A 15 14.87 16.69 11.41
C GLY A 15 14.86 17.55 10.15
N ARG A 16 14.68 16.96 8.96
CA ARG A 16 14.66 17.67 7.68
C ARG A 16 13.25 18.15 7.35
N GLN A 17 13.12 19.46 7.13
CA GLN A 17 11.86 20.06 6.67
C GLN A 17 11.80 20.03 5.14
N MET A 18 10.64 19.67 4.60
CA MET A 18 10.40 19.62 3.15
C MET A 18 8.93 19.86 2.84
N ASN A 19 8.65 20.35 1.64
CA ASN A 19 7.30 20.41 1.10
C ASN A 19 7.04 19.14 0.31
N VAL A 20 5.92 18.49 0.57
CA VAL A 20 5.51 17.26 -0.12
C VAL A 20 4.11 17.46 -0.68
N ALA A 21 3.95 17.07 -1.93
CA ALA A 21 2.69 17.01 -2.63
C ALA A 21 2.56 15.58 -3.19
N ALA A 22 1.41 14.95 -3.00
CA ALA A 22 1.17 13.58 -3.42
C ALA A 22 -0.25 13.46 -3.96
N ASP A 23 -0.38 12.93 -5.17
CA ASP A 23 -1.66 12.86 -5.87
C ASP A 23 -2.66 11.98 -5.12
N GLY A 24 -3.88 12.50 -4.95
CA GLY A 24 -4.97 11.78 -4.30
C GLY A 24 -4.87 11.71 -2.77
N LEU A 25 -3.91 12.40 -2.13
CA LEU A 25 -3.79 12.45 -0.68
C LEU A 25 -4.12 13.82 -0.13
N SER A 26 -4.92 13.84 0.93
CA SER A 26 -5.18 15.04 1.72
C SER A 26 -3.99 15.37 2.65
N PRO A 27 -3.88 16.62 3.11
CA PRO A 27 -2.80 17.02 4.04
C PRO A 27 -2.73 16.17 5.32
N ILE A 28 -3.87 15.68 5.82
CA ILE A 28 -3.92 14.83 7.01
C ILE A 28 -3.39 13.42 6.73
N GLU A 29 -3.68 12.87 5.54
CA GLU A 29 -3.14 11.59 5.10
C GLU A 29 -1.62 11.68 4.87
N ILE A 30 -1.15 12.77 4.25
CA ILE A 30 0.28 13.05 4.11
C ILE A 30 0.96 13.08 5.49
N SER A 31 0.36 13.76 6.46
CA SER A 31 0.87 13.82 7.84
C SER A 31 0.91 12.44 8.51
N SER A 32 -0.10 11.60 8.27
CA SER A 32 -0.12 10.22 8.77
C SER A 32 1.01 9.38 8.16
N ILE A 33 1.23 9.47 6.85
CA ILE A 33 2.30 8.77 6.15
C ILE A 33 3.67 9.20 6.67
N VAL A 34 3.87 10.49 6.92
CA VAL A 34 5.11 11.01 7.53
C VAL A 34 5.37 10.34 8.88
N GLY A 35 4.34 10.19 9.72
CA GLY A 35 4.46 9.47 10.99
C GLY A 35 4.90 8.00 10.81
N GLN A 36 4.33 7.31 9.82
CA GLN A 36 4.70 5.93 9.49
C GLN A 36 6.15 5.81 8.99
N VAL A 37 6.61 6.77 8.19
CA VAL A 37 7.99 6.84 7.69
C VAL A 37 8.98 7.05 8.85
N GLU A 38 8.68 7.99 9.75
CA GLU A 38 9.50 8.24 10.94
C GLU A 38 9.61 7.01 11.84
N GLU A 39 8.47 6.35 12.10
CA GLU A 39 8.44 5.15 12.91
C GLU A 39 9.22 3.99 12.26
N ARG A 40 9.10 3.83 10.93
CA ARG A 40 9.86 2.84 10.16
C ARG A 40 11.36 3.09 10.27
N ILE A 41 11.80 4.32 10.06
CA ILE A 41 13.20 4.71 10.18
C ILE A 41 13.72 4.42 11.59
N LYS A 42 12.95 4.79 12.62
CA LYS A 42 13.30 4.53 14.02
C LYS A 42 13.46 3.03 14.30
N ARG A 43 12.54 2.18 13.81
CA ARG A 43 12.65 0.72 13.98
C ARG A 43 13.88 0.13 13.30
N ILE A 44 14.27 0.64 12.14
CA ILE A 44 15.47 0.19 11.43
C ILE A 44 16.72 0.65 12.19
N GLU A 45 16.72 1.89 12.67
CA GLU A 45 17.78 2.44 13.52
C GLU A 45 17.96 1.62 14.81
N GLU A 46 16.89 1.21 15.48
CA GLU A 46 16.97 0.38 16.69
C GLU A 46 17.51 -1.04 16.42
N LYS A 47 17.29 -1.57 15.22
CA LYS A 47 17.74 -2.92 14.82
C LYS A 47 19.14 -2.95 14.22
N THR A 48 19.68 -1.79 13.84
CA THR A 48 20.94 -1.68 13.13
C THR A 48 21.91 -0.78 13.89
N THR A 49 23.19 -0.84 13.58
CA THR A 49 24.19 0.10 14.11
C THR A 49 24.49 1.22 13.13
N ILE A 50 23.60 1.47 12.17
CA ILE A 50 23.82 2.42 11.06
C ILE A 50 23.45 3.84 11.54
N PRO A 51 24.41 4.78 11.63
CA PRO A 51 24.13 6.15 12.06
C PRO A 51 23.64 7.05 10.91
N ASP A 52 23.79 6.62 9.66
CA ASP A 52 23.49 7.45 8.49
C ASP A 52 21.99 7.50 8.19
N THR A 53 21.43 8.70 8.32
CA THR A 53 20.00 8.96 8.09
C THR A 53 19.59 8.72 6.63
N ALA A 54 20.47 8.95 5.65
CA ALA A 54 20.15 8.71 4.24
C ALA A 54 20.02 7.21 3.94
N THR A 55 20.94 6.41 4.48
CA THR A 55 20.89 4.95 4.42
C THR A 55 19.64 4.41 5.10
N LEU A 56 19.33 4.87 6.32
CA LEU A 56 18.11 4.46 7.04
C LEU A 56 16.83 4.80 6.27
N ALA A 57 16.76 6.00 5.66
CA ALA A 57 15.62 6.39 4.83
C ALA A 57 15.49 5.52 3.56
N THR A 58 16.61 5.15 2.95
CA THR A 58 16.64 4.26 1.77
C THR A 58 16.15 2.85 2.14
N LEU A 59 16.59 2.32 3.28
CA LEU A 59 16.11 1.04 3.80
C LEU A 59 14.61 1.08 4.13
N ALA A 60 14.14 2.16 4.75
CA ALA A 60 12.72 2.36 5.02
C ALA A 60 11.89 2.36 3.72
N ALA A 61 12.35 3.08 2.68
CA ALA A 61 11.70 3.09 1.38
C ALA A 61 11.68 1.69 0.73
N PHE A 62 12.76 0.93 0.84
CA PHE A 62 12.83 -0.44 0.36
C PHE A 62 11.83 -1.36 1.08
N GLU A 63 11.74 -1.29 2.42
CA GLU A 63 10.78 -2.09 3.18
C GLU A 63 9.32 -1.77 2.79
N PHE A 64 8.97 -0.48 2.61
CA PHE A 64 7.64 -0.10 2.13
C PHE A 64 7.36 -0.62 0.72
N ALA A 65 8.34 -0.56 -0.18
CA ALA A 65 8.19 -1.10 -1.54
C ALA A 65 8.00 -2.62 -1.53
N ALA A 66 8.75 -3.35 -0.67
CA ALA A 66 8.62 -4.79 -0.51
C ALA A 66 7.25 -5.18 0.08
N GLU A 67 6.76 -4.44 1.08
CA GLU A 67 5.41 -4.64 1.63
C GLU A 67 4.33 -4.41 0.57
N LEU A 68 4.42 -3.33 -0.20
CA LEU A 68 3.49 -3.04 -1.28
C LEU A 68 3.50 -4.14 -2.35
N TYR A 69 4.69 -4.61 -2.74
CA TYR A 69 4.84 -5.72 -3.69
C TYR A 69 4.16 -6.99 -3.17
N ASN A 70 4.39 -7.34 -1.90
CA ASN A 70 3.78 -8.51 -1.28
C ASN A 70 2.25 -8.37 -1.14
N LEU A 71 1.75 -7.17 -0.83
CA LEU A 71 0.32 -6.89 -0.76
C LEU A 71 -0.36 -7.05 -2.14
N LYS A 72 0.26 -6.50 -3.20
CA LYS A 72 -0.23 -6.67 -4.58
C LYS A 72 -0.31 -8.13 -4.97
N ARG A 73 0.77 -8.89 -4.75
CA ARG A 73 0.80 -10.33 -5.05
C ARG A 73 -0.27 -11.11 -4.28
N LYS A 74 -0.48 -10.81 -3.00
CA LYS A 74 -1.55 -11.46 -2.20
C LYS A 74 -2.93 -11.13 -2.75
N SER A 75 -3.15 -9.88 -3.17
CA SER A 75 -4.41 -9.45 -3.78
C SER A 75 -4.69 -10.19 -5.10
N GLU A 76 -3.67 -10.37 -5.94
CA GLU A 76 -3.79 -11.10 -7.22
C GLU A 76 -4.14 -12.58 -6.98
N VAL A 77 -3.45 -13.24 -6.05
CA VAL A 77 -3.73 -14.64 -5.68
C VAL A 77 -5.16 -14.79 -5.14
N ASN A 78 -5.60 -13.87 -4.28
CA ASN A 78 -6.97 -13.90 -3.76
C ASN A 78 -8.00 -13.67 -4.87
N SER A 79 -7.75 -12.73 -5.78
CA SER A 79 -8.65 -12.48 -6.92
C SER A 79 -8.78 -13.70 -7.84
N GLU A 80 -7.70 -14.44 -8.07
CA GLU A 80 -7.74 -15.68 -8.85
C GLU A 80 -8.53 -16.78 -8.13
N ALA A 81 -8.34 -16.92 -6.81
CA ALA A 81 -9.07 -17.89 -5.99
C ALA A 81 -10.58 -17.58 -5.94
N ASP A 82 -10.93 -16.30 -5.81
CA ASP A 82 -12.33 -15.84 -5.81
C ASP A 82 -12.97 -16.09 -7.17
N GLY A 83 -12.24 -15.84 -8.28
CA GLY A 83 -12.69 -16.15 -9.64
C GLY A 83 -13.04 -17.64 -9.82
N LYS A 84 -12.14 -18.54 -9.42
CA LYS A 84 -12.40 -20.00 -9.49
C LYS A 84 -13.63 -20.41 -8.70
N LYS A 85 -13.85 -19.79 -7.54
CA LYS A 85 -15.02 -20.08 -6.69
C LYS A 85 -16.32 -19.60 -7.31
N ILE A 86 -16.30 -18.47 -8.03
CA ILE A 86 -17.43 -18.00 -8.81
C ILE A 86 -17.73 -18.98 -9.94
N ASP A 87 -16.71 -19.44 -10.68
CA ASP A 87 -16.89 -20.42 -11.76
C ASP A 87 -17.50 -21.74 -11.24
N GLU A 88 -17.04 -22.25 -10.10
CA GLU A 88 -17.62 -23.43 -9.46
C GLU A 88 -19.10 -23.22 -9.05
N LEU A 89 -19.46 -22.02 -8.62
CA LEU A 89 -20.85 -21.69 -8.26
C LEU A 89 -21.74 -21.59 -9.50
N VAL A 90 -21.23 -21.00 -10.58
CA VAL A 90 -21.91 -20.95 -11.89
C VAL A 90 -22.16 -22.37 -12.40
N GLU A 91 -21.13 -23.23 -12.39
CA GLU A 91 -21.26 -24.62 -12.85
C GLU A 91 -22.30 -25.41 -12.03
N LYS A 92 -22.36 -25.19 -10.70
CA LYS A 92 -23.37 -25.81 -9.83
C LYS A 92 -24.78 -25.30 -10.14
N LEU A 93 -24.94 -24.02 -10.41
CA LEU A 93 -26.23 -23.42 -10.79
C LEU A 93 -26.70 -23.99 -12.13
N GLU A 94 -25.84 -24.02 -13.15
CA GLU A 94 -26.14 -24.60 -14.47
C GLU A 94 -26.60 -26.06 -14.35
N LYS A 95 -25.84 -26.90 -13.65
CA LYS A 95 -26.21 -28.31 -13.40
C LYS A 95 -27.53 -28.47 -12.65
N THR A 96 -27.89 -27.53 -11.79
CA THR A 96 -29.15 -27.57 -11.04
C THR A 96 -30.32 -27.19 -11.93
N MET A 97 -30.15 -26.19 -12.80
CA MET A 97 -31.14 -25.77 -13.78
C MET A 97 -31.39 -26.87 -14.84
N GLU A 98 -30.34 -27.53 -15.32
CA GLU A 98 -30.47 -28.66 -16.24
C GLU A 98 -31.25 -29.84 -15.62
N LYS A 99 -31.06 -30.11 -14.32
CA LYS A 99 -31.79 -31.15 -13.60
C LYS A 99 -33.26 -30.81 -13.32
N GLY A 100 -33.63 -29.54 -13.28
CA GLY A 100 -35.01 -29.09 -13.07
C GLY A 100 -35.86 -29.00 -14.34
N LEU A 101 -35.25 -29.19 -15.52
CA LEU A 101 -35.89 -29.15 -16.84
C LEU A 101 -36.32 -30.55 -17.36
N PHE A 102 -36.18 -31.60 -16.54
CA PHE A 102 -36.65 -32.96 -16.79
C PHE A 102 -37.62 -33.42 -15.70
#